data_AF-A0AAD7HVN7-F1
#
_entry.id   AF-A0AAD7HVN7-F1
#
_cell.length_a   1.000
_cell.length_b   1.000
_cell.length_c   1.000
_cell.angle_alpha   90.00
_cell.angle_beta   90.00
_cell.angle_gamma   90.00
#
_symmetry.space_group_name_H-M   'P 1'
#
loop_
_entity.id
_entity.type
_entity.pdbx_description
1 polymer ?
#
loop_
_entity_poly.entity_id
_entity_poly.type
_entity_poly.pdbx_seq_one_letter_code
_entity_poly.pdbx_strand_id
1 'polypeptide(L)'
;MGFDRLHPAPSALTERVRSRSPDLAPSPVKAPVAVVKSKAPSVKQAKKSKKIHEEKENQVPIEIDDSDSEAEGGNKYTHWANSEKTDVFSFVLAFDDTGNHRFEQLKKNPARVLKRASEILFPAGNRSAKSIQNLWTRSTDTYTWIRTFEGFTGDGGGDPNSEDVTAILAHRLKATRTAALTIDKLKPETIILWEKEGWYGNNAKVTRTVVRNSSSTISDIDEDDDDVPLSLSGSTHLPPTFALRPTILLVILASS
;
A
#
# COMPACT_ATOMS: atom_id res chain seq x y z
N MET A 1 32.08 -12.74 -53.00
CA MET A 1 31.22 -11.56 -53.18
C MET A 1 30.88 -11.03 -51.79
N GLY A 2 31.66 -10.07 -51.31
CA GLY A 2 31.50 -9.47 -49.98
C GLY A 2 30.65 -8.22 -50.08
N PHE A 3 29.66 -8.08 -49.18
CA PHE A 3 28.90 -6.86 -49.02
C PHE A 3 29.32 -6.20 -47.71
N ASP A 4 30.24 -5.24 -47.81
CA ASP A 4 30.52 -4.26 -46.78
C ASP A 4 29.28 -3.38 -46.57
N ARG A 5 28.58 -3.57 -45.45
CA ARG A 5 27.53 -2.66 -44.99
C ARG A 5 28.15 -1.61 -44.08
N LEU A 6 28.38 -0.43 -44.67
CA LEU A 6 28.69 0.80 -43.96
C LEU A 6 27.52 1.20 -43.06
N HIS A 7 27.78 1.32 -41.76
CA HIS A 7 26.86 1.89 -40.79
C HIS A 7 26.83 3.43 -40.90
N PRO A 8 25.66 4.08 -40.90
CA PRO A 8 25.57 5.54 -40.82
C PRO A 8 25.78 6.02 -39.37
N ALA A 9 26.56 7.10 -39.24
CA ALA A 9 26.84 7.76 -37.97
C ALA A 9 25.59 8.42 -37.35
N PRO A 10 25.43 8.44 -36.01
CA PRO A 10 24.32 9.11 -35.35
C PRO A 10 24.52 10.64 -35.36
N SER A 11 23.50 11.36 -35.87
CA SER A 11 23.42 12.82 -35.82
C SER A 11 23.21 13.32 -34.38
N ALA A 12 24.08 14.22 -33.95
CA ALA A 12 23.97 14.93 -32.69
C ALA A 12 22.76 15.87 -32.70
N LEU A 13 21.78 15.59 -31.84
CA LEU A 13 20.57 16.38 -31.66
C LEU A 13 20.79 17.38 -30.53
N THR A 14 20.89 18.67 -30.88
CA THR A 14 21.07 19.80 -29.96
C THR A 14 19.76 20.11 -29.25
N GLU A 15 19.67 19.77 -27.96
CA GLU A 15 18.50 20.05 -27.13
C GLU A 15 18.54 21.51 -26.62
N ARG A 16 17.61 22.33 -27.12
CA ARG A 16 17.47 23.75 -26.81
C ARG A 16 16.63 23.91 -25.54
N VAL A 17 17.31 24.03 -24.39
CA VAL A 17 16.68 24.33 -23.09
C VAL A 17 16.05 25.72 -23.13
N ARG A 18 14.71 25.78 -23.07
CA ARG A 18 13.93 27.00 -22.86
C ARG A 18 13.54 27.09 -21.38
N SER A 19 14.29 27.90 -20.64
CA SER A 19 13.97 28.33 -19.28
C SER A 19 12.70 29.20 -19.31
N ARG A 20 11.61 28.74 -18.71
CA ARG A 20 10.43 29.57 -18.40
C ARG A 20 10.33 29.73 -16.89
N SER A 21 10.58 30.95 -16.43
CA SER A 21 10.29 31.39 -15.07
C SER A 21 8.77 31.50 -14.86
N PRO A 22 8.21 30.99 -13.75
CA PRO A 22 6.86 31.35 -13.34
C PRO A 22 6.91 32.61 -12.47
N ASP A 23 6.45 33.71 -13.05
CA ASP A 23 6.03 34.91 -12.34
C ASP A 23 4.60 34.68 -11.82
N LEU A 24 4.42 34.63 -10.51
CA LEU A 24 3.11 34.57 -9.87
C LEU A 24 3.07 35.57 -8.73
N ALA A 25 2.50 36.74 -9.04
CA ALA A 25 2.08 37.75 -8.09
C ALA A 25 0.99 37.22 -7.13
N PRO A 26 0.95 37.69 -5.87
CA PRO A 26 -0.08 37.34 -4.91
C PRO A 26 -1.41 38.04 -5.23
N SER A 27 -2.49 37.25 -5.40
CA SER A 27 -3.85 37.79 -5.47
C SER A 27 -4.37 38.22 -4.09
N PRO A 28 -5.16 39.31 -4.01
CA PRO A 28 -5.64 39.89 -2.76
C PRO A 28 -6.79 39.10 -2.14
N VAL A 29 -6.70 38.97 -0.82
CA VAL A 29 -7.71 38.43 0.10
C VAL A 29 -9.01 39.25 0.02
N LYS A 30 -10.13 38.61 -0.34
CA LYS A 30 -11.48 39.15 -0.10
C LYS A 30 -12.09 38.47 1.12
N ALA A 31 -12.34 39.29 2.14
CA ALA A 31 -13.01 38.98 3.38
C ALA A 31 -14.56 38.92 3.20
N PRO A 32 -15.33 38.52 4.24
CA PRO A 32 -16.56 37.75 4.13
C PRO A 32 -17.82 38.61 4.02
N VAL A 33 -18.83 38.14 3.27
CA VAL A 33 -20.20 38.66 3.37
C VAL A 33 -21.21 37.53 3.15
N ALA A 34 -22.14 37.43 4.10
CA ALA A 34 -23.56 37.08 3.97
C ALA A 34 -24.02 35.94 4.89
N VAL A 35 -24.49 36.36 6.06
CA VAL A 35 -25.49 35.66 6.87
C VAL A 35 -26.73 35.42 6.00
N VAL A 36 -26.99 34.17 5.63
CA VAL A 36 -28.28 33.75 5.04
C VAL A 36 -29.12 33.09 6.11
N LYS A 37 -30.15 33.83 6.55
CA LYS A 37 -31.27 33.31 7.33
C LYS A 37 -32.12 32.37 6.48
N SER A 38 -32.67 31.37 7.17
CA SER A 38 -33.97 30.72 6.95
C SER A 38 -34.19 29.86 5.70
N LYS A 39 -34.32 28.54 5.92
CA LYS A 39 -35.59 27.82 5.70
C LYS A 39 -35.58 26.46 6.41
N ALA A 40 -36.51 26.28 7.33
CA ALA A 40 -36.77 24.99 7.97
C ALA A 40 -37.33 23.99 6.93
N PRO A 41 -36.79 22.76 6.83
CA PRO A 41 -37.45 21.70 6.09
C PRO A 41 -38.59 21.11 6.91
N SER A 42 -39.81 21.36 6.41
CA SER A 42 -41.05 20.73 6.82
C SER A 42 -40.91 19.20 6.86
N VAL A 43 -41.09 18.65 8.05
CA VAL A 43 -41.29 17.23 8.31
C VAL A 43 -42.49 16.74 7.48
N LYS A 44 -42.25 15.91 6.48
CA LYS A 44 -43.25 14.98 5.93
C LYS A 44 -42.84 13.58 6.31
N GLN A 45 -43.57 13.06 7.28
CA GLN A 45 -43.55 11.67 7.72
C GLN A 45 -43.89 10.77 6.52
N ALA A 46 -42.95 9.89 6.15
CA ALA A 46 -43.24 8.72 5.32
C ALA A 46 -42.84 7.49 6.11
N LYS A 47 -43.86 6.89 6.72
CA LYS A 47 -43.83 5.55 7.32
C LYS A 47 -43.38 4.53 6.26
N LYS A 48 -42.26 3.84 6.51
CA LYS A 48 -42.16 2.42 6.15
C LYS A 48 -41.13 1.73 7.03
N SER A 49 -41.68 1.11 8.07
CA SER A 49 -41.07 0.14 8.96
C SER A 49 -40.27 -0.90 8.15
N LYS A 50 -38.96 -0.93 8.33
CA LYS A 50 -38.14 -2.07 7.95
C LYS A 50 -37.57 -2.66 9.23
N LYS A 51 -38.18 -3.79 9.58
CA LYS A 51 -37.89 -4.74 10.66
C LYS A 51 -36.38 -4.80 10.96
N ILE A 52 -35.99 -4.21 12.08
CA ILE A 52 -34.71 -4.44 12.74
C ILE A 52 -34.81 -5.86 13.32
N HIS A 53 -34.04 -6.78 12.74
CA HIS A 53 -33.79 -8.07 13.37
C HIS A 53 -32.70 -7.81 14.40
N GLU A 54 -33.12 -7.49 15.62
CA GLU A 54 -32.29 -7.47 16.81
C GLU A 54 -32.02 -8.94 17.18
N GLU A 55 -31.00 -9.52 16.57
CA GLU A 55 -30.51 -10.84 16.95
C GLU A 55 -29.51 -10.65 18.09
N LYS A 56 -29.93 -11.09 19.26
CA LYS A 56 -29.19 -11.02 20.50
C LYS A 56 -27.85 -11.72 20.35
N GLU A 57 -26.82 -10.90 20.53
CA GLU A 57 -25.57 -11.20 21.22
C GLU A 57 -25.71 -12.35 22.23
N ASN A 58 -25.23 -13.52 21.81
CA ASN A 58 -24.75 -14.57 22.70
C ASN A 58 -23.52 -15.19 22.02
N GLN A 59 -22.41 -14.47 22.05
CA GLN A 59 -21.13 -14.96 21.55
C GLN A 59 -20.59 -16.00 22.53
N VAL A 60 -20.85 -17.27 22.21
CA VAL A 60 -20.03 -18.38 22.70
C VAL A 60 -18.63 -18.21 22.09
N PRO A 61 -17.53 -18.34 22.86
CA PRO A 61 -16.18 -18.38 22.32
C PRO A 61 -16.07 -19.51 21.28
N ILE A 62 -16.01 -19.15 20.00
CA ILE A 62 -15.69 -20.08 18.93
C ILE A 62 -14.17 -20.24 18.97
N GLU A 63 -13.72 -21.32 19.59
CA GLU A 63 -12.42 -21.90 19.29
C GLU A 63 -12.44 -22.24 17.79
N ILE A 64 -11.71 -21.46 16.99
CA ILE A 64 -11.48 -21.74 15.58
C ILE A 64 -10.47 -22.89 15.55
N ASP A 65 -11.01 -24.09 15.63
CA ASP A 65 -10.32 -25.32 15.27
C ASP A 65 -10.19 -25.31 13.74
N ASP A 66 -8.96 -25.18 13.23
CA ASP A 66 -8.60 -25.32 11.82
C ASP A 66 -8.69 -26.81 11.41
N SER A 67 -9.86 -27.41 11.63
CA SER A 67 -10.12 -28.82 11.34
C SER A 67 -10.87 -28.93 10.01
N ASP A 68 -10.11 -29.44 9.05
CA ASP A 68 -10.49 -29.86 7.70
C ASP A 68 -11.75 -30.74 7.73
N SER A 69 -12.92 -30.14 7.42
CA SER A 69 -14.21 -30.82 7.41
C SER A 69 -14.80 -30.81 6.00
N GLU A 70 -14.72 -31.96 5.33
CA GLU A 70 -15.43 -32.24 4.09
C GLU A 70 -16.93 -32.47 4.38
N ALA A 71 -17.75 -31.44 4.16
CA ALA A 71 -19.21 -31.59 4.12
C ALA A 71 -19.77 -31.01 2.81
N GLU A 72 -20.36 -31.90 2.02
CA GLU A 72 -21.02 -31.63 0.75
C GLU A 72 -22.24 -30.71 0.90
N GLY A 73 -22.37 -29.73 0.01
CA GLY A 73 -23.62 -28.98 -0.23
C GLY A 73 -23.71 -27.56 0.33
N GLY A 74 -22.72 -27.12 1.12
CA GLY A 74 -22.56 -25.71 1.49
C GLY A 74 -21.83 -24.95 0.39
N ASN A 75 -22.20 -23.70 0.15
CA ASN A 75 -21.57 -22.79 -0.82
C ASN A 75 -20.05 -22.83 -0.61
N LYS A 76 -19.33 -23.65 -1.40
CA LYS A 76 -17.89 -23.90 -1.24
C LYS A 76 -17.21 -22.58 -1.55
N TYR A 77 -17.00 -21.76 -0.53
CA TYR A 77 -16.18 -20.57 -0.64
C TYR A 77 -14.82 -21.07 -1.08
N THR A 78 -14.56 -21.01 -2.38
CA THR A 78 -13.36 -21.58 -2.95
C THR A 78 -12.22 -20.75 -2.39
N HIS A 79 -11.51 -21.31 -1.41
CA HIS A 79 -10.34 -20.69 -0.83
C HIS A 79 -9.39 -20.33 -1.99
N TRP A 80 -8.84 -19.12 -1.96
CA TRP A 80 -7.90 -18.68 -2.97
C TRP A 80 -6.55 -19.34 -2.68
N ALA A 81 -6.07 -20.15 -3.62
CA ALA A 81 -4.72 -20.68 -3.53
C ALA A 81 -3.72 -19.53 -3.60
N ASN A 82 -2.57 -19.67 -2.93
CA ASN A 82 -1.56 -18.60 -2.94
C ASN A 82 -0.99 -18.37 -4.34
N SER A 83 -0.86 -19.41 -5.16
CA SER A 83 -0.50 -19.28 -6.58
C SER A 83 -1.48 -18.41 -7.35
N GLU A 84 -2.79 -18.65 -7.20
CA GLU A 84 -3.82 -17.83 -7.86
C GLU A 84 -3.76 -16.36 -7.41
N LYS A 85 -3.49 -16.09 -6.13
CA LYS A 85 -3.30 -14.72 -5.62
C LYS A 85 -2.08 -14.07 -6.27
N THR A 86 -0.96 -14.79 -6.34
CA THR A 86 0.27 -14.34 -6.99
C THR A 86 0.03 -14.02 -8.47
N ASP A 87 -0.72 -14.86 -9.19
CA ASP A 87 -1.08 -14.62 -10.60
C ASP A 87 -1.91 -13.34 -10.76
N VAL A 88 -2.90 -13.14 -9.89
CA VAL A 88 -3.72 -11.92 -9.88
C VAL A 88 -2.86 -10.68 -9.60
N PHE A 89 -2.00 -10.71 -8.56
CA PHE A 89 -1.16 -9.57 -8.23
C PHE A 89 -0.15 -9.27 -9.32
N SER A 90 0.51 -10.30 -9.85
CA SER A 90 1.46 -10.16 -10.95
C SER A 90 0.78 -9.59 -12.18
N PHE A 91 -0.43 -10.06 -12.53
CA PHE A 91 -1.19 -9.53 -13.65
C PHE A 91 -1.56 -8.05 -13.49
N VAL A 92 -2.02 -7.64 -12.30
CA VAL A 92 -2.45 -6.26 -12.03
C VAL A 92 -1.27 -5.30 -11.97
N LEU A 93 -0.13 -5.74 -11.47
CA LEU A 93 1.06 -4.92 -11.30
C LEU A 93 1.98 -4.91 -12.53
N ALA A 94 1.84 -5.87 -13.44
CA ALA A 94 2.57 -5.92 -14.70
C ALA A 94 2.17 -4.80 -15.68
N PHE A 95 3.04 -4.58 -16.66
CA PHE A 95 2.72 -3.80 -17.85
C PHE A 95 1.75 -4.58 -18.76
N ASP A 96 0.94 -3.84 -19.50
CA ASP A 96 0.19 -4.41 -20.61
C ASP A 96 1.05 -4.50 -21.88
N ASP A 97 0.46 -5.12 -22.91
CA ASP A 97 1.10 -5.34 -24.21
C ASP A 97 1.43 -4.01 -24.93
N THR A 98 0.86 -2.90 -24.46
CA THR A 98 1.10 -1.54 -24.97
C THR A 98 2.13 -0.76 -24.16
N GLY A 99 2.76 -1.40 -23.16
CA GLY A 99 3.72 -0.77 -22.26
C GLY A 99 3.08 0.15 -21.21
N ASN A 100 1.74 0.15 -21.07
CA ASN A 100 1.06 0.92 -20.04
C ASN A 100 0.96 0.11 -18.74
N HIS A 101 1.11 0.78 -17.60
CA HIS A 101 0.91 0.16 -16.30
C HIS A 101 -0.58 -0.18 -16.08
N ARG A 102 -0.90 -1.48 -15.97
CA ARG A 102 -2.25 -1.95 -15.67
C ARG A 102 -2.77 -1.42 -14.34
N PHE A 103 -1.89 -1.21 -13.37
CA PHE A 103 -2.23 -0.59 -12.10
C PHE A 103 -2.81 0.82 -12.24
N GLU A 104 -2.28 1.64 -13.15
CA GLU A 104 -2.84 2.97 -13.42
C GLU A 104 -4.20 2.90 -14.11
N GLN A 105 -4.40 1.87 -14.94
CA GLN A 105 -5.72 1.59 -15.53
C GLN A 105 -6.71 1.10 -14.47
N LEU A 106 -6.28 0.30 -13.50
CA LEU A 106 -7.10 -0.19 -12.41
C LEU A 106 -7.69 0.96 -11.58
N LYS A 107 -6.90 2.02 -11.33
CA LYS A 107 -7.37 3.22 -10.63
C LYS A 107 -8.49 3.96 -11.40
N LYS A 108 -8.41 3.99 -12.74
CA LYS A 108 -9.37 4.71 -13.60
C LYS A 108 -10.62 3.89 -13.91
N ASN A 109 -10.44 2.60 -14.21
CA ASN A 109 -11.51 1.70 -14.61
C ASN A 109 -11.24 0.27 -14.11
N PRO A 110 -11.50 -0.01 -12.81
CA PRO A 110 -11.18 -1.29 -12.21
C PRO A 110 -11.97 -2.44 -12.85
N ALA A 111 -13.23 -2.20 -13.22
CA ALA A 111 -14.08 -3.22 -13.82
C ALA A 111 -13.48 -3.79 -15.12
N ARG A 112 -12.90 -2.94 -15.97
CA ARG A 112 -12.28 -3.37 -17.23
C ARG A 112 -11.04 -4.24 -16.98
N VAL A 113 -10.14 -3.79 -16.10
CA VAL A 113 -8.88 -4.51 -15.83
C VAL A 113 -9.16 -5.86 -15.16
N LEU A 114 -10.08 -5.89 -14.18
CA LEU A 114 -10.42 -7.12 -13.46
C LEU A 114 -11.23 -8.11 -14.32
N LYS A 115 -12.07 -7.62 -15.23
CA LYS A 115 -12.72 -8.48 -16.24
C LYS A 115 -11.68 -9.14 -17.14
N ARG A 116 -10.71 -8.36 -17.64
CA ARG A 116 -9.61 -8.89 -18.46
C ARG A 116 -8.76 -9.89 -17.66
N ALA A 117 -8.51 -9.64 -16.38
CA ALA A 117 -7.80 -10.57 -15.50
C ALA A 117 -8.55 -11.91 -15.38
N SER A 118 -9.89 -11.89 -15.19
CA SER A 118 -10.67 -13.13 -15.11
C SER A 118 -10.65 -13.93 -16.41
N GLU A 119 -10.69 -13.25 -17.56
CA GLU A 119 -10.67 -13.91 -18.88
C GLU A 119 -9.32 -14.56 -19.18
N ILE A 120 -8.21 -13.90 -18.80
CA ILE A 120 -6.85 -14.36 -19.10
C ILE A 120 -6.36 -15.42 -18.11
N LEU A 121 -6.52 -15.16 -16.81
CA LEU A 121 -5.96 -16.04 -15.76
C LEU A 121 -6.85 -17.25 -15.49
N PHE A 122 -8.17 -17.11 -15.66
CA PHE A 122 -9.15 -18.13 -15.29
C PHE A 122 -10.11 -18.43 -16.45
N PRO A 123 -9.61 -18.95 -17.59
CA PRO A 123 -10.41 -19.16 -18.80
C PRO A 123 -11.58 -20.14 -18.60
N ALA A 124 -11.48 -21.04 -17.61
CA ALA A 124 -12.56 -21.95 -17.23
C ALA A 124 -13.74 -21.24 -16.53
N GLY A 125 -13.62 -19.95 -16.19
CA GLY A 125 -14.68 -19.18 -15.53
C GLY A 125 -14.81 -19.43 -14.02
N ASN A 126 -13.87 -20.17 -13.40
CA ASN A 126 -13.91 -20.51 -11.98
C ASN A 126 -13.81 -19.28 -11.05
N ARG A 127 -13.20 -18.19 -11.54
CA ARG A 127 -13.04 -16.94 -10.78
C ARG A 127 -13.65 -15.78 -11.58
N SER A 128 -14.76 -15.25 -11.09
CA SER A 128 -15.40 -14.07 -11.70
C SER A 128 -14.62 -12.79 -11.42
N ALA A 129 -14.78 -11.77 -12.29
CA ALA A 129 -14.21 -10.44 -12.08
C ALA A 129 -14.56 -9.84 -10.70
N LYS A 130 -15.77 -10.09 -10.20
CA LYS A 130 -16.20 -9.66 -8.86
C LYS A 130 -15.47 -10.40 -7.74
N SER A 131 -15.17 -11.69 -7.92
CA SER A 131 -14.36 -12.45 -6.97
C SER A 131 -12.94 -11.92 -6.89
N ILE A 132 -12.32 -11.61 -8.05
CA ILE A 132 -11.00 -10.98 -8.12
C ILE A 132 -11.02 -9.59 -7.47
N GLN A 133 -12.06 -8.80 -7.70
CA GLN A 133 -12.23 -7.50 -7.05
C GLN A 133 -12.23 -7.63 -5.52
N ASN A 134 -13.01 -8.58 -4.99
CA ASN A 134 -13.08 -8.81 -3.55
C ASN A 134 -11.73 -9.28 -2.98
N LEU A 135 -11.00 -10.14 -3.71
CA LEU A 135 -9.65 -10.53 -3.35
C LEU A 135 -8.74 -9.30 -3.29
N TRP A 136 -8.73 -8.49 -4.36
CA TRP A 136 -7.90 -7.29 -4.46
C TRP A 136 -8.15 -6.32 -3.31
N THR A 137 -9.41 -5.99 -3.01
CA THR A 137 -9.77 -5.10 -1.90
C THR A 137 -9.29 -5.62 -0.55
N ARG A 138 -9.52 -6.91 -0.26
CA ARG A 138 -9.05 -7.51 1.00
C ARG A 138 -7.53 -7.49 1.10
N SER A 139 -6.84 -7.74 -0.01
CA SER A 139 -5.38 -7.70 -0.07
C SER A 139 -4.85 -6.28 0.13
N THR A 140 -5.48 -5.26 -0.46
CA THR A 140 -5.07 -3.87 -0.21
C THR A 140 -5.27 -3.46 1.25
N ASP A 141 -6.34 -3.91 1.89
CA ASP A 141 -6.56 -3.64 3.33
C ASP A 141 -5.47 -4.31 4.18
N THR A 142 -5.16 -5.58 3.91
CA THR A 142 -4.06 -6.29 4.58
C THR A 142 -2.73 -5.60 4.39
N TYR A 143 -2.43 -5.16 3.16
CA TYR A 143 -1.20 -4.41 2.86
C TYR A 143 -1.15 -3.10 3.68
N THR A 144 -2.26 -2.36 3.76
CA THR A 144 -2.34 -1.15 4.59
C THR A 144 -2.08 -1.47 6.06
N TRP A 145 -2.66 -2.54 6.61
CA TRP A 145 -2.38 -2.96 7.99
C TRP A 145 -0.91 -3.30 8.22
N ILE A 146 -0.29 -4.02 7.29
CA ILE A 146 1.15 -4.35 7.35
C ILE A 146 1.97 -3.07 7.34
N ARG A 147 1.69 -2.11 6.45
CA ARG A 147 2.43 -0.83 6.39
C ARG A 147 2.24 0.01 7.65
N THR A 148 1.04 0.04 8.23
CA THR A 148 0.79 0.71 9.51
C THR A 148 1.55 0.04 10.65
N PHE A 149 1.59 -1.28 10.68
CA PHE A 149 2.36 -2.05 11.64
C PHE A 149 3.87 -1.79 11.52
N GLU A 150 4.44 -1.86 10.30
CA GLU A 150 5.86 -1.57 10.04
C GLU A 150 6.24 -0.15 10.49
N GLY A 151 5.43 0.84 10.12
CA GLY A 151 5.65 2.24 10.50
C GLY A 151 5.60 2.47 12.02
N PHE A 152 4.83 1.67 12.77
CA PHE A 152 4.82 1.72 14.23
C PHE A 152 6.05 1.04 14.83
N THR A 153 6.47 -0.10 14.29
CA THR A 153 7.67 -0.82 14.77
C THR A 153 8.99 -0.19 14.31
N GLY A 154 8.90 0.83 13.45
CA GLY A 154 10.01 1.71 13.08
C GLY A 154 10.86 1.24 11.90
N ASP A 155 10.35 0.41 10.99
CA ASP A 155 11.07 -0.23 9.86
C ASP A 155 12.39 -0.98 10.25
N GLY A 156 12.76 -0.90 11.53
CA GLY A 156 13.96 -1.46 12.13
C GLY A 156 13.72 -2.92 12.41
N GLY A 157 13.94 -3.71 11.36
CA GLY A 157 14.27 -5.12 11.48
C GLY A 157 15.49 -5.26 12.39
N GLY A 158 15.26 -5.23 13.69
CA GLY A 158 16.14 -5.92 14.62
C GLY A 158 16.19 -7.34 14.11
N ASP A 159 17.33 -7.70 13.54
CA ASP A 159 17.56 -8.96 12.84
C ASP A 159 17.09 -10.07 13.76
N PRO A 160 16.00 -10.78 13.41
CA PRO A 160 15.47 -11.80 14.28
C PRO A 160 16.38 -13.02 14.14
N ASN A 161 17.57 -12.97 14.76
CA ASN A 161 18.41 -14.13 15.02
C ASN A 161 17.76 -15.11 16.03
N SER A 162 16.48 -14.91 16.35
CA SER A 162 15.69 -15.79 17.19
C SER A 162 14.95 -16.81 16.35
N GLU A 163 14.99 -18.07 16.77
CA GLU A 163 14.27 -19.18 16.14
C GLU A 163 12.73 -19.01 16.13
N ASP A 164 12.18 -18.01 16.83
CA ASP A 164 10.74 -17.76 16.93
C ASP A 164 10.30 -16.37 16.45
N VAL A 165 10.42 -16.14 15.13
CA VAL A 165 9.94 -14.93 14.44
C VAL A 165 8.44 -14.69 14.71
N THR A 166 7.66 -15.76 14.81
CA THR A 166 6.20 -15.70 15.04
C THR A 166 5.88 -15.11 16.41
N ALA A 167 6.54 -15.55 17.48
CA ALA A 167 6.34 -14.99 18.82
C ALA A 167 6.77 -13.52 18.90
N ILE A 168 7.86 -13.14 18.24
CA ILE A 168 8.28 -11.73 18.16
C ILE A 168 7.21 -10.88 17.48
N LEU A 169 6.69 -11.32 16.33
CA LEU A 169 5.62 -10.61 15.63
C LEU A 169 4.34 -10.54 16.46
N ALA A 170 3.96 -11.63 17.14
CA ALA A 170 2.80 -11.65 18.03
C ALA A 170 2.93 -10.64 19.18
N HIS A 171 4.12 -10.58 19.81
CA HIS A 171 4.40 -9.60 20.85
C HIS A 171 4.32 -8.15 20.33
N ARG A 172 4.91 -7.87 19.17
CA ARG A 172 4.85 -6.55 18.53
C ARG A 172 3.42 -6.16 18.16
N LEU A 173 2.65 -7.07 17.56
CA LEU A 173 1.24 -6.83 17.22
C LEU A 173 0.41 -6.52 18.46
N LYS A 174 0.66 -7.20 19.58
CA LYS A 174 0.01 -6.90 20.85
C LYS A 174 0.32 -5.46 21.30
N ALA A 175 1.58 -5.04 21.25
CA ALA A 175 1.96 -3.66 21.56
C ALA A 175 1.30 -2.63 20.62
N THR A 176 1.23 -2.91 19.32
CA THR A 176 0.59 -2.02 18.34
C THR A 176 -0.92 -1.90 18.56
N ARG A 177 -1.61 -2.98 18.95
CA ARG A 177 -3.03 -2.94 19.32
C ARG A 177 -3.27 -2.15 20.60
N THR A 178 -2.39 -2.23 21.58
CA THR A 178 -2.48 -1.39 22.80
C THR A 178 -2.30 0.10 22.51
N ALA A 179 -1.63 0.45 21.41
CA ALA A 179 -1.52 1.82 20.92
C ALA A 179 -2.75 2.30 20.10
N ALA A 180 -3.84 1.52 20.09
CA ALA A 180 -5.10 1.83 19.41
C ALA A 180 -4.98 2.02 17.87
N LEU A 181 -4.01 1.36 17.24
CA LEU A 181 -3.90 1.32 15.78
C LEU A 181 -4.86 0.27 15.19
N THR A 182 -5.47 0.60 14.06
CA THR A 182 -6.49 -0.21 13.37
C THR A 182 -5.88 -1.41 12.62
N ILE A 183 -5.34 -2.37 13.37
CA ILE A 183 -4.67 -3.59 12.84
C ILE A 183 -5.26 -4.89 13.42
N ASP A 184 -6.51 -4.84 13.89
CA ASP A 184 -7.12 -5.92 14.70
C ASP A 184 -7.12 -7.30 14.02
N LYS A 185 -7.24 -7.33 12.70
CA LYS A 185 -7.34 -8.58 11.92
C LYS A 185 -6.00 -9.10 11.40
N LEU A 186 -4.91 -8.36 11.60
CA LEU A 186 -3.59 -8.77 11.15
C LEU A 186 -3.01 -9.84 12.08
N LYS A 187 -2.64 -10.99 11.53
CA LYS A 187 -2.00 -12.10 12.26
C LYS A 187 -0.51 -12.22 11.90
N PRO A 188 0.36 -12.71 12.80
CA PRO A 188 1.78 -12.95 12.50
C PRO A 188 2.00 -13.80 11.25
N GLU A 189 1.21 -14.86 11.06
CA GLU A 189 1.35 -15.80 9.94
C GLU A 189 1.03 -15.13 8.61
N THR A 190 0.13 -14.13 8.63
CA THR A 190 -0.20 -13.36 7.43
C THR A 190 0.97 -12.50 7.00
N ILE A 191 1.67 -11.87 7.95
CA ILE A 191 2.88 -11.07 7.70
C ILE A 191 3.97 -11.97 7.09
N ILE A 192 4.28 -13.09 7.75
CA ILE A 192 5.30 -14.05 7.27
C ILE A 192 4.95 -14.58 5.87
N LEU A 193 3.69 -14.94 5.63
CA LEU A 193 3.26 -15.43 4.32
C LEU A 193 3.44 -14.36 3.24
N TRP A 194 2.98 -13.15 3.51
CA TRP A 194 3.07 -12.04 2.57
C TRP A 194 4.53 -11.67 2.24
N GLU A 195 5.46 -11.85 3.19
CA GLU A 195 6.89 -11.61 3.02
C GLU A 195 7.51 -12.72 2.19
N LYS A 196 7.20 -13.98 2.52
CA LYS A 196 7.65 -15.17 1.80
C LYS A 196 7.22 -15.17 0.33
N GLU A 197 5.99 -14.76 0.05
CA GLU A 197 5.45 -14.68 -1.32
C GLU A 197 5.94 -13.43 -2.07
N GLY A 198 6.60 -12.50 -1.39
CA GLY A 198 7.11 -11.26 -2.01
C GLY A 198 6.02 -10.26 -2.40
N TRP A 199 4.82 -10.37 -1.82
CA TRP A 199 3.72 -9.44 -2.07
C TRP A 199 3.93 -8.09 -1.38
N TYR A 200 4.79 -8.04 -0.37
CA TYR A 200 5.34 -6.82 0.21
C TYR A 200 6.80 -7.01 0.62
N GLY A 201 7.41 -5.97 1.20
CA GLY A 201 8.81 -5.96 1.60
C GLY A 201 9.79 -5.67 0.46
N ASN A 202 11.07 -5.58 0.81
CA ASN A 202 12.19 -5.38 -0.13
C ASN A 202 12.73 -6.73 -0.61
N ASN A 203 11.85 -7.65 -0.99
CA ASN A 203 12.28 -8.92 -1.54
C ASN A 203 12.92 -8.68 -2.92
N ALA A 204 14.15 -9.17 -3.13
CA ALA A 204 14.93 -8.95 -4.35
C ALA A 204 14.24 -9.38 -5.66
N LYS A 205 13.20 -10.24 -5.56
CA LYS A 205 12.33 -10.60 -6.69
C LYS A 205 11.50 -9.43 -7.21
N VAL A 206 11.23 -8.43 -6.35
CA VAL A 206 10.66 -7.14 -6.73
C VAL A 206 11.78 -6.12 -6.58
N THR A 207 12.64 -6.02 -7.59
CA THR A 207 13.68 -4.99 -7.67
C THR A 207 13.01 -3.62 -7.75
N ARG A 208 12.76 -3.02 -6.59
CA ARG A 208 12.39 -1.62 -6.48
C ARG A 208 13.65 -0.83 -6.85
N THR A 209 13.56 0.01 -7.88
CA THR A 209 14.61 1.00 -8.14
C THR A 209 14.71 1.86 -6.90
N VAL A 210 15.75 1.66 -6.09
CA VAL A 210 16.05 2.51 -4.96
C VAL A 210 16.44 3.86 -5.55
N VAL A 211 15.46 4.77 -5.64
CA VAL A 211 15.73 6.17 -5.94
C VAL A 211 16.45 6.70 -4.69
N ARG A 212 17.78 6.58 -4.68
CA ARG A 212 18.63 7.24 -3.69
C ARG A 212 18.44 8.74 -3.90
N ASN A 213 17.61 9.36 -3.07
CA ASN A 213 17.57 10.82 -2.90
C ASN A 213 18.81 11.33 -2.14
N SER A 214 19.97 10.71 -2.37
CA SER A 214 21.23 10.99 -1.68
C SER A 214 22.04 11.97 -2.53
N SER A 215 21.58 13.23 -2.56
CA SER A 215 22.42 14.39 -2.86
C SER A 215 22.25 15.44 -1.77
N SER A 216 22.10 14.99 -0.52
CA SER A 216 22.41 15.85 0.62
C SER A 216 23.92 15.70 0.81
N THR A 217 24.69 16.68 0.33
CA THR A 217 26.05 16.90 0.78
C THR A 217 26.01 16.92 2.30
N ILE A 218 26.48 15.84 2.93
CA ILE A 218 26.84 15.85 4.34
C ILE A 218 27.92 16.92 4.39
N SER A 219 27.58 18.10 4.91
CA SER A 219 28.54 19.16 5.13
C SER A 219 29.63 18.56 6.03
N ASP A 220 30.88 18.61 5.57
CA ASP A 220 32.04 18.35 6.40
C ASP A 220 31.82 19.12 7.70
N ILE A 221 31.67 18.37 8.79
CA ILE A 221 31.67 18.93 10.12
C ILE A 221 33.13 19.13 10.44
N ASP A 222 33.60 20.38 10.27
CA ASP A 222 34.92 20.79 10.72
C ASP A 222 35.01 20.49 12.22
N GLU A 223 35.94 19.61 12.58
CA GLU A 223 36.34 19.30 13.95
C GLU A 223 37.08 20.52 14.52
N ASP A 224 36.35 21.55 14.98
CA ASP A 224 36.92 22.56 15.85
C ASP A 224 36.90 22.04 17.29
N ASP A 225 38.09 21.64 17.76
CA ASP A 225 38.46 21.42 19.15
C ASP A 225 38.30 22.74 19.95
N ASP A 226 37.13 22.96 20.56
CA ASP A 226 36.95 23.98 21.59
C ASP A 226 36.42 23.37 22.89
N ASP A 227 37.32 23.29 23.88
CA ASP A 227 37.05 23.01 25.29
C ASP A 227 36.02 24.01 25.87
N VAL A 228 34.73 23.68 25.81
CA VAL A 228 33.67 24.45 26.50
C VAL A 228 33.13 23.70 27.73
N PRO A 229 33.12 24.34 28.91
CA PRO A 229 32.68 23.71 30.16
C PRO A 229 31.18 23.41 30.17
N LEU A 230 30.87 22.18 30.55
CA LEU A 230 29.54 21.58 30.71
C LEU A 230 28.60 22.47 31.54
N SER A 231 27.62 23.09 30.89
CA SER A 231 26.42 23.62 31.55
C SER A 231 25.24 22.68 31.29
N LEU A 232 24.76 22.05 32.35
CA LEU A 232 23.52 21.27 32.36
C LEU A 232 22.34 22.20 32.06
N SER A 233 21.83 22.15 30.82
CA SER A 233 20.55 22.73 30.44
C SER A 233 19.59 21.60 30.10
N GLY A 234 18.51 21.49 30.88
CA GLY A 234 17.47 20.50 30.76
C GLY A 234 16.82 20.51 29.37
N SER A 235 16.97 19.40 28.65
CA SER A 235 16.35 19.18 27.36
C SER A 235 14.95 18.59 27.56
N THR A 236 13.93 19.44 27.42
CA THR A 236 12.53 19.02 27.26
C THR A 236 12.37 18.26 25.94
N HIS A 237 12.37 16.94 26.04
CA HIS A 237 12.11 15.99 24.96
C HIS A 237 10.65 16.12 24.48
N LEU A 238 10.43 16.85 23.39
CA LEU A 238 9.16 16.77 22.67
C LEU A 238 9.12 15.47 21.84
N PRO A 239 7.99 14.74 21.81
CA PRO A 239 7.87 13.54 21.01
C PRO A 239 7.97 13.88 19.52
N PRO A 240 8.69 13.07 18.71
CA PRO A 240 8.79 13.27 17.27
C PRO A 240 7.39 13.19 16.65
N THR A 241 6.93 14.31 16.11
CA THR A 241 5.71 14.37 15.31
C THR A 241 6.03 13.74 13.96
N PHE A 242 5.74 12.44 13.81
CA PHE A 242 5.89 11.74 12.54
C PHE A 242 4.87 12.29 11.54
N ALA A 243 5.30 13.25 10.72
CA ALA A 243 4.58 13.66 9.53
C ALA A 243 4.53 12.45 8.57
N LEU A 244 3.38 11.78 8.52
CA LEU A 244 3.06 10.74 7.54
C LEU A 244 3.22 11.33 6.14
N ARG A 245 4.40 11.12 5.53
CA ARG A 245 4.62 11.46 4.12
C ARG A 245 3.82 10.47 3.26
N PRO A 246 3.00 10.94 2.31
CA PRO A 246 2.35 10.08 1.34
C PRO A 246 3.40 9.69 0.29
N THR A 247 4.14 8.61 0.51
CA THR A 247 5.04 8.06 -0.50
C THR A 247 4.24 7.20 -1.47
N ILE A 248 3.86 7.82 -2.59
CA ILE A 248 3.37 7.15 -3.80
C ILE A 248 4.57 6.98 -4.74
N LEU A 249 4.92 5.75 -5.12
CA LEU A 249 4.92 5.26 -6.52
C LEU A 249 5.52 3.86 -6.58
N LEU A 250 4.69 2.92 -7.06
CA LEU A 250 5.06 1.55 -7.37
C LEU A 250 5.58 1.53 -8.81
N VAL A 251 6.88 1.30 -9.00
CA VAL A 251 7.48 1.04 -10.31
C VAL A 251 8.09 -0.36 -10.25
N ILE A 252 7.50 -1.30 -10.99
CA ILE A 252 8.05 -2.63 -11.22
C ILE A 252 8.57 -2.62 -12.66
N LEU A 253 9.84 -2.93 -12.86
CA LEU A 253 10.45 -3.21 -14.17
C LEU A 253 10.59 -4.72 -14.31
N ALA A 254 10.08 -5.27 -15.42
CA ALA A 254 10.25 -6.67 -15.78
C ALA A 254 11.69 -6.91 -16.22
N SER A 255 12.40 -7.84 -15.58
CA SER A 255 13.62 -8.44 -16.13
C SER A 255 13.26 -9.78 -16.75
N SER A 256 13.62 -9.88 -18.03
CA SER A 256 13.38 -10.98 -18.96
C SER A 256 14.16 -12.25 -18.62
#